data_AF-R5GPD5-F1
#
_entry.id   AF-R5GPD5-F1
#
_cell.length_a   1.000
_cell.length_b   1.000
_cell.length_c   1.000
_cell.angle_alpha   90.00
_cell.angle_beta   90.00
_cell.angle_gamma   90.00
#
_symmetry.space_group_name_H-M   'P 1'
#
loop_
_entity.id
_entity.type
_entity.pdbx_description
1 polymer ?
#
loop_
_entity_poly.entity_id
_entity_poly.type
_entity_poly.pdbx_seq_one_letter_code
_entity_poly.pdbx_strand_id
1 'polypeptide(L)'
;MKEKKRAFLRRLGVKLIAAAMILLGLTFIADLLLKPVVESVNKYECHTAVSDMINHSIADELEREDAEYSSLVELTRDESGSVCSIESNAMNINRLKNNIADRLNRELDRMSSIDLMIPIGTLSGIAMLHGKGFDVGMTVTPVGYANTAIISEFTEAGLNQTRHRIIIQISVTVDAVIPGFSSRVPVTTSIIAAETIIVGKVPDAYTHVVAGDTDLVGLLQDYGAVLD
;
A
#
# COMPACT_ATOMS: atom_id res chain seq x y z
N MET A 1 -51.30 45.20 28.99
CA MET A 1 -51.09 43.74 28.81
C MET A 1 -50.56 43.34 27.42
N LYS A 2 -50.96 44.03 26.32
CA LYS A 2 -50.49 43.73 24.94
C LYS A 2 -48.99 43.98 24.70
N GLU A 3 -48.40 45.03 25.28
CA GLU A 3 -46.97 45.34 25.09
C GLU A 3 -46.03 44.34 25.77
N LYS A 4 -46.34 43.91 27.00
CA LYS A 4 -45.58 42.86 27.71
C LYS A 4 -45.58 41.53 26.93
N LYS A 5 -46.70 41.17 26.28
CA LYS A 5 -46.79 39.99 25.39
C LYS A 5 -45.92 40.13 24.13
N ARG A 6 -45.89 41.30 23.50
CA ARG A 6 -45.03 41.57 22.31
C ARG A 6 -43.53 41.53 22.66
N ALA A 7 -43.13 42.10 23.78
CA ALA A 7 -41.73 42.05 24.25
C ALA A 7 -41.29 40.62 24.61
N PHE A 8 -42.19 39.82 25.18
CA PHE A 8 -41.95 38.40 25.48
C PHE A 8 -41.78 37.57 24.20
N LEU A 9 -42.66 37.72 23.21
CA LEU A 9 -42.56 37.03 21.92
C LEU A 9 -41.28 37.40 21.15
N ARG A 10 -40.84 38.67 21.21
CA ARG A 10 -39.57 39.10 20.59
C ARG A 10 -38.34 38.46 21.26
N ARG A 11 -38.33 38.37 22.60
CA ARG A 11 -37.25 37.70 23.35
C ARG A 11 -37.22 36.19 23.08
N LEU A 12 -38.38 35.55 22.93
CA LEU A 12 -38.48 34.14 22.57
C LEU A 12 -37.97 33.89 21.15
N GLY A 13 -38.35 34.74 20.18
CA GLY A 13 -37.86 34.67 18.80
C GLY A 13 -36.33 34.80 18.71
N VAL A 14 -35.73 35.74 19.43
CA VAL A 14 -34.25 35.90 19.47
C VAL A 14 -33.57 34.68 20.08
N LYS A 15 -34.13 34.08 21.15
CA LYS A 15 -33.59 32.84 21.74
C LYS A 15 -33.67 31.65 20.78
N LEU A 16 -34.77 31.52 20.02
CA LEU A 16 -34.91 30.48 19.01
C LEU A 16 -33.92 30.66 17.86
N ILE A 17 -33.72 31.89 17.39
CA ILE A 17 -32.71 32.20 16.36
C ILE A 17 -31.30 31.91 16.88
N ALA A 18 -30.98 32.29 18.11
CA ALA A 18 -29.69 31.98 18.72
C ALA A 18 -29.48 30.46 18.87
N ALA A 19 -30.49 29.71 19.30
CA ALA A 19 -30.42 28.25 19.38
C ALA A 19 -30.23 27.60 18.00
N ALA A 20 -30.93 28.10 16.97
CA ALA A 20 -30.75 27.62 15.59
C ALA A 20 -29.34 27.92 15.06
N MET A 21 -28.80 29.11 15.33
CA MET A 21 -27.42 29.47 14.97
C MET A 21 -26.39 28.59 15.67
N ILE A 22 -26.59 28.26 16.95
CA ILE A 22 -25.72 27.35 17.70
C ILE A 22 -25.79 25.94 17.10
N LEU A 23 -26.99 25.43 16.82
CA LEU A 23 -27.17 24.12 16.21
C LEU A 23 -26.47 24.03 14.85
N LEU A 24 -26.62 25.06 14.02
CA LEU A 24 -26.00 25.14 12.69
C LEU A 24 -24.47 25.25 12.78
N GLY A 25 -23.96 26.01 13.77
CA GLY A 25 -22.53 26.05 14.07
C GLY A 25 -21.99 24.69 14.53
N LEU A 26 -22.76 23.96 15.35
CA LEU A 26 -22.37 22.64 15.85
C LEU A 26 -22.36 21.58 14.75
N THR A 27 -23.33 21.62 13.82
CA THR A 27 -23.31 20.75 12.62
C THR A 27 -22.13 21.06 11.71
N PHE A 28 -21.78 22.34 11.55
CA PHE A 28 -20.63 22.74 10.72
C PHE A 28 -19.29 22.29 11.33
N ILE A 29 -19.14 22.43 12.64
CA ILE A 29 -17.95 21.94 13.36
C ILE A 29 -17.86 20.41 13.29
N ALA A 30 -18.99 19.71 13.45
CA ALA A 30 -19.02 18.26 13.34
C ALA A 30 -18.57 17.78 11.95
N ASP A 31 -19.05 18.42 10.87
CA ASP A 31 -18.64 18.10 9.51
C ASP A 31 -17.11 18.28 9.30
N LEU A 32 -16.56 19.39 9.79
CA LEU A 32 -15.12 19.67 9.74
C LEU A 32 -14.26 18.65 10.50
N LEU A 33 -14.76 18.13 11.62
CA LEU A 33 -14.05 17.15 12.45
C LEU A 33 -14.18 15.72 11.93
N LEU A 34 -15.35 15.36 11.39
CA LEU A 34 -15.63 14.01 10.90
C LEU A 34 -14.98 13.75 9.54
N LYS A 35 -14.95 14.73 8.65
CA LYS A 35 -14.39 14.59 7.31
C LYS A 35 -12.99 13.92 7.27
N PRO A 36 -11.97 14.38 8.01
CA PRO A 36 -10.65 13.75 7.97
C PRO A 36 -10.66 12.31 8.53
N VAL A 37 -11.53 12.02 9.50
CA VAL A 37 -11.68 10.67 10.06
C VAL A 37 -12.29 9.74 9.00
N VAL A 38 -13.39 10.17 8.37
CA VAL A 38 -14.05 9.41 7.30
C VAL A 38 -13.10 9.18 6.13
N GLU A 39 -12.35 10.20 5.69
CA GLU A 39 -11.35 10.04 4.63
C GLU A 39 -10.27 9.02 4.98
N SER A 40 -9.78 9.02 6.22
CA SER A 40 -8.80 8.04 6.68
C SER A 40 -9.38 6.63 6.76
N VAL A 41 -10.60 6.48 7.28
CA VAL A 41 -11.29 5.19 7.37
C VAL A 41 -11.55 4.65 5.96
N ASN A 42 -12.09 5.49 5.05
CA ASN A 42 -12.30 5.12 3.65
C ASN A 42 -11.00 4.64 3.01
N LYS A 43 -9.91 5.39 3.16
CA LYS A 43 -8.62 5.02 2.58
C LYS A 43 -8.12 3.68 3.11
N TYR A 44 -8.23 3.46 4.42
CA TYR A 44 -7.79 2.21 5.05
C TYR A 44 -8.63 1.02 4.61
N GLU A 45 -9.96 1.11 4.75
CA GLU A 45 -10.89 0.03 4.40
C GLU A 45 -10.84 -0.30 2.91
N CYS A 46 -10.72 0.71 2.04
CA CYS A 46 -10.53 0.49 0.61
C CYS A 46 -9.19 -0.17 0.31
N HIS A 47 -8.10 0.29 0.94
CA HIS A 47 -6.78 -0.30 0.71
C HIS A 47 -6.78 -1.77 1.10
N THR A 48 -7.34 -2.11 2.27
CA THR A 48 -7.48 -3.51 2.72
C THR A 48 -8.33 -4.33 1.77
N ALA A 49 -9.58 -3.93 1.52
CA ALA A 49 -10.51 -4.73 0.72
C ALA A 49 -10.02 -4.95 -0.72
N VAL A 50 -9.47 -3.91 -1.35
CA VAL A 50 -8.94 -4.01 -2.71
C VAL A 50 -7.65 -4.81 -2.75
N SER A 51 -6.75 -4.63 -1.77
CA SER A 51 -5.51 -5.42 -1.70
C SER A 51 -5.79 -6.90 -1.48
N ASP A 52 -6.74 -7.24 -0.61
CA ASP A 52 -7.14 -8.63 -0.36
C ASP A 52 -7.73 -9.28 -1.61
N MET A 53 -8.57 -8.55 -2.34
CA MET A 53 -9.11 -9.00 -3.63
C MET A 53 -7.99 -9.23 -4.65
N ILE A 54 -7.06 -8.29 -4.80
CA ILE A 54 -5.93 -8.42 -5.74
C ILE A 54 -5.10 -9.66 -5.37
N ASN A 55 -4.76 -9.81 -4.09
CA ASN A 55 -3.94 -10.93 -3.61
C ASN A 55 -4.62 -12.28 -3.88
N HIS A 56 -5.92 -12.41 -3.58
CA HIS A 56 -6.68 -13.64 -3.88
C HIS A 56 -6.77 -13.91 -5.38
N SER A 57 -6.93 -12.87 -6.20
CA SER A 57 -7.05 -13.01 -7.65
C SER A 57 -5.77 -13.50 -8.33
N ILE A 58 -4.62 -13.15 -7.76
CA ILE A 58 -3.29 -13.44 -8.34
C ILE A 58 -2.68 -14.71 -7.77
N ALA A 59 -2.91 -15.05 -6.50
CA ALA A 59 -2.39 -16.29 -5.91
C ALA A 59 -2.72 -17.51 -6.79
N ASP A 60 -3.97 -17.54 -7.23
CA ASP A 60 -4.55 -18.50 -8.17
C ASP A 60 -3.84 -18.58 -9.54
N GLU A 61 -3.23 -17.49 -9.99
CA GLU A 61 -2.54 -17.39 -11.29
C GLU A 61 -1.06 -17.77 -11.14
N LEU A 62 -0.44 -17.35 -10.04
CA LEU A 62 0.95 -17.71 -9.71
C LEU A 62 1.11 -19.21 -9.49
N GLU A 63 0.13 -19.86 -8.86
CA GLU A 63 0.11 -21.32 -8.70
C GLU A 63 -0.09 -22.06 -10.05
N ARG A 64 -0.84 -21.47 -10.99
CA ARG A 64 -1.13 -22.08 -12.30
C ARG A 64 0.03 -21.96 -13.28
N GLU A 65 0.75 -20.83 -13.26
CA GLU A 65 1.86 -20.56 -14.17
C GLU A 65 3.17 -21.25 -13.75
N ASP A 66 3.19 -22.00 -12.63
CA ASP A 66 4.39 -22.60 -12.06
C ASP A 66 5.52 -21.57 -12.04
N ALA A 67 5.25 -20.43 -11.38
CA ALA A 67 6.11 -19.24 -11.35
C ALA A 67 7.40 -19.48 -10.56
N GLU A 68 8.09 -20.59 -10.82
CA GLU A 68 9.43 -20.86 -10.35
C GLU A 68 10.36 -19.75 -10.83
N TYR A 69 11.27 -19.35 -9.96
CA TYR A 69 12.30 -18.36 -10.25
C TYR A 69 13.09 -18.68 -11.54
N SER A 70 13.32 -19.96 -11.80
CA SER A 70 14.02 -20.51 -12.98
C SER A 70 13.35 -20.12 -14.31
N SER A 71 12.03 -19.89 -14.32
CA SER A 71 11.28 -19.51 -15.52
C SER A 71 11.44 -18.03 -15.86
N LEU A 72 11.68 -17.18 -14.85
CA LEU A 72 11.78 -15.73 -15.01
C LEU A 72 13.23 -15.25 -15.08
N VAL A 73 14.14 -15.98 -14.44
CA VAL A 73 15.53 -15.59 -14.28
C VAL A 73 16.45 -16.80 -14.45
N GLU A 74 17.43 -16.65 -15.33
CA GLU A 74 18.50 -17.63 -15.54
C GLU A 74 19.75 -17.21 -14.78
N LEU A 75 20.33 -18.16 -14.03
CA LEU A 75 21.58 -17.98 -13.30
C LEU A 75 22.68 -18.77 -14.01
N THR A 76 23.66 -18.06 -14.55
CA THR A 76 24.87 -18.71 -15.09
C THR A 76 25.88 -18.89 -13.97
N ARG A 77 26.41 -20.11 -13.82
CA ARG A 77 27.43 -20.45 -12.82
C ARG A 77 28.74 -20.84 -13.48
N ASP A 78 29.85 -20.53 -12.85
CA ASP A 78 31.16 -21.05 -13.25
C ASP A 78 31.36 -22.53 -12.85
N GLU A 79 32.50 -23.10 -13.23
CA GLU A 79 32.92 -24.46 -12.87
C GLU A 79 33.01 -24.69 -11.34
N SER A 80 33.15 -23.61 -10.56
CA SER A 80 33.16 -23.65 -9.09
C SER A 80 31.76 -23.57 -8.46
N GLY A 81 30.70 -23.45 -9.28
CA GLY A 81 29.31 -23.31 -8.84
C GLY A 81 28.91 -21.89 -8.43
N SER A 82 29.80 -20.91 -8.60
CA SER A 82 29.56 -19.51 -8.22
C SER A 82 28.78 -18.78 -9.31
N VAL A 83 27.84 -17.92 -8.93
CA VAL A 83 27.01 -17.17 -9.89
C VAL A 83 27.86 -16.09 -10.57
N CYS A 84 27.89 -16.11 -11.90
CA CYS A 84 28.66 -15.15 -12.72
C CYS A 84 27.76 -14.15 -13.45
N SER A 85 26.56 -14.56 -13.87
CA SER A 85 25.59 -13.66 -14.49
C SER A 85 24.16 -14.02 -14.10
N ILE A 86 23.29 -13.02 -14.21
CA ILE A 86 21.86 -13.11 -13.94
C ILE A 86 21.16 -12.50 -15.13
N GLU A 87 20.37 -13.30 -15.83
CA GLU A 87 19.67 -12.88 -17.03
C GLU A 87 18.17 -13.00 -16.80
N SER A 88 17.46 -11.89 -16.96
CA SER A 88 16.00 -11.87 -16.87
C SER A 88 15.40 -12.28 -18.20
N ASN A 89 14.51 -13.27 -18.20
CA ASN A 89 13.75 -13.66 -19.38
C ASN A 89 12.62 -12.65 -19.61
N ALA A 90 12.94 -11.59 -20.37
CA ALA A 90 12.00 -10.51 -20.65
C ALA A 90 10.71 -10.98 -21.33
N MET A 91 10.76 -12.07 -22.12
CA MET A 91 9.57 -12.63 -22.76
C MET A 91 8.61 -13.23 -21.71
N ASN A 92 9.13 -14.08 -20.83
CA ASN A 92 8.34 -14.70 -19.76
C ASN A 92 7.83 -13.67 -18.76
N ILE A 93 8.66 -12.68 -18.39
CA ILE A 93 8.26 -11.57 -17.53
C ILE A 93 7.09 -10.78 -18.14
N ASN A 94 7.17 -10.41 -19.43
CA ASN A 94 6.08 -9.67 -20.06
C ASN A 94 4.81 -10.52 -20.23
N ARG A 95 4.96 -11.83 -20.47
CA ARG A 95 3.82 -12.76 -20.50
C ARG A 95 3.11 -12.82 -19.15
N LEU A 96 3.87 -13.01 -18.06
CA LEU A 96 3.33 -13.00 -16.69
C LEU A 96 2.64 -11.67 -16.38
N LYS A 97 3.27 -10.54 -16.73
CA LYS A 97 2.70 -9.20 -16.55
C LYS A 97 1.34 -9.06 -17.23
N ASN A 98 1.23 -9.49 -18.49
CA ASN A 98 0.00 -9.37 -19.26
C ASN A 98 -1.10 -10.30 -18.72
N ASN A 99 -0.75 -11.54 -18.37
CA ASN A 99 -1.71 -12.50 -17.82
C ASN A 99 -2.31 -12.00 -16.50
N ILE A 100 -1.47 -11.46 -15.61
CA ILE A 100 -1.92 -10.85 -14.35
C ILE A 100 -2.79 -9.63 -14.62
N ALA A 101 -2.38 -8.72 -15.52
CA ALA A 101 -3.16 -7.53 -15.85
C ALA A 101 -4.55 -7.91 -16.39
N ASP A 102 -4.61 -8.85 -17.31
CA ASP A 102 -5.85 -9.33 -17.92
C ASP A 102 -6.76 -10.03 -16.90
N ARG A 103 -6.19 -10.84 -15.99
CA ARG A 103 -6.94 -11.49 -14.91
C ARG A 103 -7.55 -10.47 -13.96
N LEU A 104 -6.75 -9.49 -13.52
CA LEU A 104 -7.22 -8.43 -12.64
C LEU A 104 -8.31 -7.57 -13.29
N ASN A 105 -8.11 -7.15 -14.53
CA ASN A 105 -9.11 -6.34 -15.23
C ASN A 105 -10.44 -7.09 -15.37
N ARG A 106 -10.41 -8.40 -15.69
CA ARG A 106 -11.63 -9.23 -15.69
C ARG A 106 -12.30 -9.32 -14.33
N GLU A 107 -11.52 -9.41 -13.24
CA GLU A 107 -12.08 -9.48 -11.90
C GLU A 107 -12.69 -8.14 -11.47
N LEU A 108 -12.01 -7.03 -11.77
CA LEU A 108 -12.51 -5.68 -11.56
C LEU A 108 -13.80 -5.40 -12.35
N ASP A 109 -13.89 -5.88 -13.60
CA ASP A 109 -15.09 -5.75 -14.42
C ASP A 109 -16.28 -6.57 -13.87
N ARG A 110 -16.00 -7.71 -13.23
CA ARG A 110 -17.04 -8.59 -12.62
C ARG A 110 -17.52 -8.07 -11.28
N MET A 111 -16.59 -7.59 -10.44
CA MET A 111 -16.87 -7.01 -9.13
C MET A 111 -17.34 -5.57 -9.32
N SER A 112 -18.56 -5.41 -9.85
CA SER A 112 -19.18 -4.10 -10.10
C SER A 112 -19.05 -3.11 -8.93
N SER A 113 -19.03 -3.60 -7.69
CA SER A 113 -18.63 -2.87 -6.49
C SER A 113 -18.28 -3.82 -5.34
N ILE A 114 -17.54 -3.32 -4.35
CA ILE A 114 -17.36 -3.96 -3.03
C ILE A 114 -18.16 -3.17 -2.01
N ASP A 115 -19.13 -3.81 -1.36
CA ASP A 115 -19.91 -3.19 -0.29
C ASP A 115 -19.36 -3.60 1.07
N LEU A 116 -19.10 -2.60 1.90
CA LEU A 116 -18.53 -2.72 3.24
C LEU A 116 -19.47 -2.06 4.24
N MET A 117 -19.53 -2.61 5.46
CA MET A 117 -20.36 -2.07 6.53
C MET A 117 -19.46 -1.51 7.62
N ILE A 118 -19.55 -0.21 7.87
CA ILE A 118 -18.68 0.50 8.80
C ILE A 118 -19.51 1.03 9.97
N PRO A 119 -19.21 0.60 11.21
CA PRO A 119 -19.87 1.13 12.40
C PRO A 119 -19.68 2.64 12.54
N ILE A 120 -20.77 3.38 12.80
CA ILE A 120 -20.70 4.84 12.96
C ILE A 120 -19.73 5.28 14.07
N GLY A 121 -19.54 4.45 15.10
CA GLY A 121 -18.58 4.72 16.16
C GLY A 121 -17.13 4.72 15.67
N THR A 122 -16.79 3.95 14.63
CA THR A 122 -15.49 4.02 13.95
C THR A 122 -15.35 5.32 13.17
N LEU A 123 -16.40 5.74 12.45
CA LEU A 123 -16.42 7.01 11.71
C LEU A 123 -16.39 8.25 12.63
N SER A 124 -16.80 8.10 13.89
CA SER A 124 -16.76 9.19 14.88
C SER A 124 -15.35 9.57 15.34
N GLY A 125 -14.36 8.67 15.18
CA GLY A 125 -13.00 8.86 15.66
C GLY A 125 -12.82 8.77 17.18
N ILE A 126 -13.90 8.45 17.93
CA ILE A 126 -13.85 8.30 19.38
C ILE A 126 -13.42 6.87 19.72
N ALA A 127 -12.21 6.72 20.28
CA ALA A 127 -11.61 5.44 20.66
C ALA A 127 -12.59 4.46 21.39
N MET A 128 -13.37 4.97 22.33
CA MET A 128 -14.32 4.15 23.12
C MET A 128 -15.54 3.65 22.35
N LEU A 129 -15.83 4.25 21.19
CA LEU A 129 -16.97 3.93 20.32
C LEU A 129 -16.56 3.11 19.08
N HIS A 130 -15.28 2.82 18.87
CA HIS A 130 -14.84 1.98 17.76
C HIS A 130 -15.60 0.64 17.74
N GLY A 131 -16.07 0.26 16.55
CA GLY A 131 -16.84 -0.98 16.36
C GLY A 131 -18.24 -0.98 16.96
N LYS A 132 -18.74 0.15 17.48
CA LYS A 132 -20.07 0.25 18.09
C LYS A 132 -21.00 1.16 17.29
N GLY A 133 -22.30 0.99 17.53
CA GLY A 133 -23.37 1.78 16.91
C GLY A 133 -24.05 1.02 15.79
N PHE A 134 -24.74 1.75 14.92
CA PHE A 134 -25.32 1.19 13.69
C PHE A 134 -24.29 1.24 12.57
N ASP A 135 -24.44 0.33 11.62
CA ASP A 135 -23.54 0.24 10.47
C ASP A 135 -23.99 1.16 9.34
N VAL A 136 -23.00 1.80 8.70
CA VAL A 136 -23.15 2.63 7.52
C VAL A 136 -22.52 1.91 6.34
N GLY A 137 -23.26 1.80 5.24
CA GLY A 137 -22.74 1.22 4.01
C GLY A 137 -21.67 2.10 3.36
N MET A 138 -20.57 1.49 2.96
CA MET A 138 -19.54 2.04 2.09
C MET A 138 -19.47 1.20 0.81
N THR A 139 -19.56 1.84 -0.34
CA THR A 139 -19.41 1.20 -1.64
C THR A 139 -18.08 1.61 -2.25
N VAL A 140 -17.27 0.63 -2.62
CA VAL A 140 -15.97 0.81 -3.30
C VAL A 140 -16.12 0.37 -4.75
N THR A 141 -15.86 1.27 -5.69
CA THR A 141 -15.99 1.00 -7.13
C THR A 141 -14.66 1.25 -7.82
N PRO A 142 -14.14 0.31 -8.62
CA PRO A 142 -12.92 0.55 -9.39
C PRO A 142 -13.13 1.59 -10.48
N VAL A 143 -12.08 2.37 -10.74
CA VAL A 143 -12.06 3.42 -11.75
C VAL A 143 -10.99 3.11 -12.78
N GLY A 144 -11.41 2.72 -13.98
CA GLY A 144 -10.50 2.38 -15.08
C GLY A 144 -9.92 0.96 -14.95
N TYR A 145 -8.65 0.81 -15.25
CA TYR A 145 -7.96 -0.49 -15.33
C TYR A 145 -6.86 -0.60 -14.27
N ALA A 146 -6.51 -1.82 -13.90
CA ALA A 146 -5.34 -2.10 -13.08
C ALA A 146 -4.06 -1.83 -13.87
N ASN A 147 -3.11 -1.11 -13.27
CA ASN A 147 -1.76 -0.98 -13.79
C ASN A 147 -0.85 -1.99 -13.11
N THR A 148 -0.09 -2.76 -13.90
CA THR A 148 0.86 -3.73 -13.40
C THR A 148 2.29 -3.36 -13.83
N ALA A 149 3.23 -3.50 -12.91
CA ALA A 149 4.66 -3.35 -13.17
C ALA A 149 5.39 -4.56 -12.57
N ILE A 150 6.43 -5.02 -13.25
CA ILE A 150 7.35 -6.02 -12.69
C ILE A 150 8.68 -5.33 -12.44
N ILE A 151 9.15 -5.44 -11.21
CA ILE A 151 10.39 -4.83 -10.72
C ILE A 151 11.35 -5.95 -10.37
N SER A 152 12.56 -5.89 -10.93
CA SER A 152 13.69 -6.71 -10.51
C SER A 152 14.55 -5.88 -9.56
N GLU A 153 14.72 -6.36 -8.32
CA GLU A 153 15.50 -5.67 -7.29
C GLU A 153 16.57 -6.58 -6.68
N PHE A 154 17.70 -5.98 -6.33
CA PHE A 154 18.77 -6.60 -5.56
C PHE A 154 18.91 -5.90 -4.22
N THR A 155 18.86 -6.66 -3.13
CA THR A 155 18.98 -6.14 -1.75
C THR A 155 20.00 -6.96 -0.96
N GLU A 156 20.65 -6.34 0.02
CA GLU A 156 21.54 -7.05 0.93
C GLU A 156 20.73 -8.02 1.82
N ALA A 157 21.21 -9.25 1.96
CA ALA A 157 20.56 -10.29 2.76
C ALA A 157 21.44 -10.88 3.87
N GLY A 158 22.73 -10.50 3.88
CA GLY A 158 23.72 -10.97 4.85
C GLY A 158 25.14 -10.79 4.32
N LEU A 159 26.12 -11.28 5.09
CA LEU A 159 27.53 -11.25 4.69
C LEU A 159 27.73 -12.03 3.39
N ASN A 160 28.20 -11.34 2.35
CA ASN A 160 28.36 -11.87 0.99
C ASN A 160 27.07 -12.52 0.45
N GLN A 161 25.91 -12.00 0.83
CA GLN A 161 24.63 -12.48 0.34
C GLN A 161 23.81 -11.34 -0.25
N THR A 162 23.39 -11.54 -1.49
CA THR A 162 22.52 -10.62 -2.21
C THR A 162 21.22 -11.33 -2.52
N ARG A 163 20.10 -10.77 -2.08
CA ARG A 163 18.76 -11.25 -2.40
C ARG A 163 18.29 -10.59 -3.68
N HIS A 164 17.95 -11.39 -4.67
CA HIS A 164 17.31 -10.94 -5.90
C HIS A 164 15.82 -11.29 -5.87
N ARG A 165 14.97 -10.32 -6.21
CA ARG A 165 13.51 -10.46 -6.22
C ARG A 165 12.92 -9.97 -7.52
N ILE A 166 11.91 -10.69 -7.97
CA ILE A 166 10.96 -10.24 -8.98
C ILE A 166 9.65 -9.89 -8.26
N ILE A 167 9.33 -8.60 -8.22
CA ILE A 167 8.17 -8.05 -7.54
C ILE A 167 7.14 -7.61 -8.58
N ILE A 168 5.91 -8.09 -8.44
CA ILE A 168 4.76 -7.58 -9.19
C ILE A 168 4.14 -6.47 -8.35
N GLN A 169 4.20 -5.24 -8.86
CA GLN A 169 3.50 -4.09 -8.28
C GLN A 169 2.21 -3.86 -9.06
N ILE A 170 1.09 -3.81 -8.34
CA ILE A 170 -0.23 -3.54 -8.90
C ILE A 170 -0.76 -2.25 -8.30
N SER A 171 -1.25 -1.36 -9.16
CA SER A 171 -1.91 -0.11 -8.77
C SER A 171 -3.30 -0.01 -9.39
N VAL A 172 -4.30 0.22 -8.56
CA VAL A 172 -5.71 0.41 -8.94
C VAL A 172 -6.20 1.71 -8.31
N THR A 173 -7.01 2.46 -9.04
CA THR A 173 -7.73 3.61 -8.46
C THR A 173 -9.17 3.22 -8.20
N VAL A 174 -9.68 3.52 -7.00
CA VAL A 174 -11.07 3.24 -6.63
C VAL A 174 -11.77 4.50 -6.11
N ASP A 175 -13.07 4.58 -6.33
CA ASP A 175 -13.93 5.56 -5.69
C ASP A 175 -14.61 4.90 -4.47
N ALA A 176 -14.40 5.50 -3.30
CA ALA A 176 -14.95 5.09 -2.02
C ALA A 176 -16.12 6.01 -1.65
N VAL A 177 -17.32 5.46 -1.52
CA VAL A 177 -18.54 6.23 -1.32
C VAL A 177 -19.23 5.81 -0.02
N ILE A 178 -19.34 6.75 0.91
CA ILE A 178 -20.17 6.67 2.11
C ILE A 178 -21.24 7.78 2.01
N PRO A 179 -22.45 7.61 2.56
CA PRO A 179 -23.43 8.69 2.61
C PRO A 179 -22.84 10.02 3.12
N GLY A 180 -22.85 11.04 2.26
CA GLY A 180 -22.30 12.38 2.56
C GLY A 180 -20.81 12.57 2.25
N PHE A 181 -20.04 11.50 1.95
CA PHE A 181 -18.60 11.57 1.73
C PHE A 181 -18.16 10.66 0.57
N SER A 182 -17.40 11.20 -0.37
CA SER A 182 -16.78 10.43 -1.44
C SER A 182 -15.31 10.78 -1.57
N SER A 183 -14.46 9.78 -1.74
CA SER A 183 -13.03 10.00 -1.97
C SER A 183 -12.50 9.06 -3.05
N ARG A 184 -11.56 9.57 -3.85
CA ARG A 184 -10.80 8.76 -4.82
C ARG A 184 -9.51 8.29 -4.16
N VAL A 185 -9.31 6.98 -4.12
CA VAL A 185 -8.22 6.35 -3.40
C VAL A 185 -7.35 5.54 -4.37
N PRO A 186 -6.07 5.91 -4.55
CA PRO A 186 -5.11 5.03 -5.20
C PRO A 186 -4.68 3.92 -4.24
N VAL A 187 -4.88 2.67 -4.65
CA VAL A 187 -4.46 1.47 -3.92
C VAL A 187 -3.29 0.84 -4.66
N THR A 188 -2.19 0.61 -3.96
CA THR A 188 -1.03 -0.10 -4.48
C THR A 188 -0.74 -1.29 -3.58
N THR A 189 -0.55 -2.46 -4.20
CA THR A 189 -0.11 -3.70 -3.56
C THR A 189 1.08 -4.27 -4.31
N SER A 190 1.93 -5.01 -3.60
CA SER A 190 3.13 -5.64 -4.15
C SER A 190 3.18 -7.10 -3.75
N ILE A 191 3.44 -7.97 -4.72
CA ILE A 191 3.53 -9.42 -4.54
C ILE A 191 4.91 -9.87 -5.02
N ILE A 192 5.57 -10.74 -4.24
CA ILE A 192 6.83 -11.35 -4.65
C ILE A 192 6.50 -12.54 -5.55
N ALA A 193 6.83 -12.44 -6.84
CA ALA A 193 6.63 -13.53 -7.78
C ALA A 193 7.70 -14.61 -7.61
N ALA A 194 8.95 -14.18 -7.45
CA ALA A 194 10.09 -15.06 -7.33
C ALA A 194 11.20 -14.39 -6.52
N GLU A 195 11.94 -15.16 -5.74
CA GLU A 195 13.05 -14.70 -4.92
C GLU A 195 14.17 -15.75 -4.90
N THR A 196 15.42 -15.29 -4.88
CA THR A 196 16.58 -16.15 -4.59
C THR A 196 17.63 -15.42 -3.78
N ILE A 197 18.43 -16.18 -3.03
CA ILE A 197 19.62 -15.70 -2.34
C ILE A 197 20.86 -16.11 -3.12
N ILE A 198 21.60 -15.10 -3.58
CA ILE A 198 22.88 -15.27 -4.25
C ILE A 198 23.97 -15.19 -3.18
N VAL A 199 24.67 -16.29 -2.97
CA VAL A 199 25.83 -16.35 -2.07
C VAL A 199 27.08 -16.06 -2.90
N GLY A 200 27.73 -14.95 -2.60
CA GLY A 200 29.05 -14.59 -3.13
C GLY A 200 30.17 -15.26 -2.34
N LYS A 201 31.36 -15.30 -2.93
CA LYS A 201 32.56 -15.72 -2.21
C LYS A 201 32.90 -14.68 -1.13
N VAL A 202 33.20 -15.14 0.08
CA VAL A 202 33.82 -14.29 1.09
C VAL A 202 35.25 -14.03 0.62
N PRO A 203 35.68 -12.78 0.40
CA PRO A 203 37.06 -12.50 0.05
C PRO A 203 37.96 -12.85 1.25
N ASP A 204 39.07 -13.54 1.00
CA ASP A 204 40.05 -13.88 2.05
C ASP A 204 40.67 -12.63 2.71
N ALA A 205 40.69 -11.51 1.98
CA ALA A 205 41.02 -10.18 2.49
C ALA A 205 40.28 -9.09 1.67
N TYR A 206 39.75 -8.06 2.34
CA TYR A 206 39.13 -6.90 1.72
C TYR A 206 39.73 -5.61 2.29
N THR A 207 40.43 -4.84 1.44
CA THR A 207 41.00 -3.54 1.81
C THR A 207 40.31 -2.45 0.99
N HIS A 208 39.50 -1.62 1.65
CA HIS A 208 38.87 -0.45 1.04
C HIS A 208 39.72 0.80 1.34
N VAL A 209 40.45 1.28 0.34
CA VAL A 209 41.29 2.48 0.49
C VAL A 209 40.48 3.71 0.10
N VAL A 210 40.06 4.49 1.10
CA VAL A 210 39.49 5.83 0.88
C VAL A 210 40.65 6.81 0.82
N ALA A 211 41.03 7.24 -0.38
CA ALA A 211 42.00 8.32 -0.55
C ALA A 211 41.31 9.65 -0.22
N GLY A 212 41.40 10.07 1.04
CA GLY A 212 41.36 11.50 1.36
C GLY A 212 42.62 12.17 0.83
N ASP A 213 42.58 13.50 0.65
CA ASP A 213 43.71 14.34 0.18
C ASP A 213 44.85 14.44 1.22
N THR A 214 45.13 13.35 1.94
CA THR A 214 46.09 13.31 3.04
C THR A 214 46.72 11.92 3.11
N ASP A 215 48.05 11.90 3.18
CA ASP A 215 48.97 10.75 3.05
C ASP A 215 48.42 9.38 3.49
N LEU A 216 48.47 8.44 2.53
CA LEU A 216 48.04 7.04 2.59
C LEU A 216 48.77 6.14 3.61
N VAL A 217 49.65 6.67 4.45
CA VAL A 217 50.62 5.87 5.22
C VAL A 217 50.09 5.43 6.60
N GLY A 218 48.98 6.01 7.09
CA GLY A 218 48.54 5.86 8.49
C GLY A 218 47.30 5.02 8.76
N LEU A 219 46.57 4.52 7.75
CA LEU A 219 45.24 3.91 7.93
C LEU A 219 45.15 2.48 7.37
N LEU A 220 46.25 1.72 7.42
CA LEU A 220 46.20 0.28 7.19
C LEU A 220 45.67 -0.40 8.46
N GLN A 221 44.36 -0.68 8.50
CA GLN A 221 43.80 -1.62 9.47
C GLN A 221 43.81 -3.03 8.85
N ASP A 222 44.81 -3.81 9.24
CA ASP A 222 44.94 -5.22 8.90
C ASP A 222 44.21 -6.08 9.93
N TYR A 223 43.24 -6.87 9.49
CA TYR A 223 42.55 -7.87 10.30
C TYR A 223 42.89 -9.26 9.77
N GLY A 224 44.03 -9.81 10.21
CA GLY A 224 44.17 -11.25 10.45
C GLY A 224 44.71 -12.14 9.32
N ALA A 225 45.72 -11.72 8.56
CA ALA A 225 46.49 -12.68 7.75
C ALA A 225 47.51 -13.44 8.63
N VAL A 226 47.13 -14.64 9.11
CA VAL A 226 48.11 -15.62 9.60
C VAL A 226 48.66 -16.36 8.39
N LEU A 227 49.95 -16.18 8.14
CA LEU A 227 50.71 -16.91 7.14
C LEU A 227 51.10 -18.27 7.74
N ASP A 228 50.65 -19.37 7.13
CA ASP A 228 51.38 -20.64 7.14
C ASP A 228 52.29 -20.70 5.91
#